data_AF-A0A9X8QY05-F1
#
_entry.id   AF-A0A9X8QY05-F1
#
_cell.length_a   1.000
_cell.length_b   1.000
_cell.length_c   1.000
_cell.angle_alpha   90.00
_cell.angle_beta   90.00
_cell.angle_gamma   90.00
#
_symmetry.space_group_name_H-M   'P 1'
#
loop_
_entity.id
_entity.type
_entity.pdbx_description
1 polymer ?
#
loop_
_entity_poly.entity_id
_entity_poly.type
_entity_poly.pdbx_seq_one_letter_code
_entity_poly.pdbx_strand_id
1 'polypeptide(L)' 'MFLAYATDRGRTLIDRRLYLPTSWTDERERYRRAGIEDTVAFETKVAMAKTMVRRAIADKKSRSGG' A
#
# COMPACT_ATOMS: atom_id res chain seq x y z
N MET A 1 0.92 -3.76 6.08
CA MET A 1 0.50 -4.82 5.14
C MET A 1 1.49 -4.85 4.00
N PHE A 2 1.74 -6.05 3.49
CA PHE A 2 2.67 -6.29 2.40
C PHE A 2 1.94 -7.05 1.30
N LEU A 3 2.26 -6.71 0.05
CA LEU A 3 1.84 -7.47 -1.13
C LEU A 3 3.06 -8.15 -1.71
N ALA A 4 3.00 -9.47 -1.84
CA ALA A 4 4.06 -10.27 -2.44
C ALA A 4 3.53 -11.07 -3.62
N TYR A 5 4.36 -11.24 -4.65
CA TYR A 5 4.11 -12.15 -5.76
C TYR A 5 4.83 -13.46 -5.46
N ALA A 6 4.08 -14.57 -5.44
CA ALA A 6 4.62 -15.90 -5.21
C ALA A 6 4.58 -16.71 -6.50
N THR A 7 5.68 -17.37 -6.82
CA THR A 7 5.81 -18.39 -7.86
C THR A 7 6.37 -19.67 -7.24
N ASP A 8 6.39 -20.73 -8.03
CA ASP A 8 7.12 -21.98 -7.73
C ASP A 8 8.60 -21.76 -7.40
N ARG A 9 9.21 -20.74 -8.02
CA ARG A 9 10.62 -20.38 -7.90
C ARG A 9 10.93 -19.40 -6.76
N GLY A 10 9.93 -18.85 -6.09
CA GLY A 10 10.16 -17.97 -4.95
C GLY A 10 9.09 -16.91 -4.73
N ARG A 11 9.38 -15.94 -3.85
CA ARG A 11 8.48 -14.85 -3.50
C ARG A 11 9.21 -13.53 -3.61
N THR A 12 8.59 -12.53 -4.23
CA THR A 12 9.12 -11.16 -4.32
C THR A 12 8.14 -10.17 -3.72
N LEU A 13 8.66 -9.16 -3.02
CA LEU A 13 7.85 -8.10 -2.42
C LEU A 13 7.50 -7.08 -3.51
N ILE A 14 6.20 -6.87 -3.74
CA ILE A 14 5.69 -5.93 -4.75
C ILE A 14 5.41 -4.57 -4.13
N ASP A 15 4.79 -4.53 -2.95
CA ASP A 15 4.30 -3.29 -2.34
C ASP A 15 4.23 -3.40 -0.81
N ARG A 16 4.35 -2.27 -0.12
CA ARG A 16 4.25 -2.13 1.33
C ARG A 16 3.43 -0.90 1.69
N ARG A 17 2.39 -1.10 2.50
CA ARG A 17 1.55 -0.02 3.04
C ARG A 17 1.34 -0.17 4.54
N LEU A 18 1.47 0.92 5.28
CA LEU A 18 1.20 0.92 6.72
C LEU A 18 -0.32 0.91 6.93
N TYR A 19 -0.83 -0.08 7.68
CA TYR A 19 -2.22 -0.07 8.11
C TYR A 19 -2.35 0.84 9.31
N LEU A 20 -3.28 1.78 9.24
CA LEU A 20 -3.44 2.82 10.24
C LEU A 20 -4.87 2.74 10.79
N PRO A 21 -5.05 2.43 12.08
CA PRO A 21 -6.36 2.44 12.71
C PRO A 21 -6.87 3.89 12.90
N THR A 22 -8.19 4.06 12.97
CA THR A 22 -8.84 5.37 13.10
C THR A 22 -8.37 6.15 14.33
N SER A 23 -8.06 5.47 15.43
CA SER A 23 -7.52 6.10 16.64
C SER A 23 -6.15 6.77 16.43
N TRP A 24 -5.42 6.40 15.39
CA TRP A 24 -4.13 7.00 15.04
C TRP A 24 -4.28 8.16 14.05
N THR A 25 -5.36 8.22 13.27
CA THR A 25 -5.59 9.31 12.32
C THR A 25 -5.92 10.65 13.00
N ASP A 26 -6.26 10.63 14.30
CA ASP A 26 -6.46 11.83 15.11
C ASP A 26 -5.12 12.49 15.53
N GLU A 27 -4.01 11.74 15.51
CA GLU A 27 -2.65 12.26 15.75
C GLU A 27 -1.97 12.71 14.44
N ARG A 28 -2.65 13.54 13.61
CA ARG A 28 -2.14 13.99 12.30
C ARG A 28 -0.76 14.65 12.36
N GLU A 29 -0.40 15.30 13.47
CA GLU A 29 0.95 15.86 13.63
C GLU A 29 2.06 14.80 13.70
N ARG A 30 1.74 13.61 14.21
CA ARG A 30 2.67 12.48 14.26
C ARG A 30 2.89 11.86 12.88
N TYR A 31 1.89 11.94 11.99
CA TYR A 31 1.97 11.49 10.60
C TYR A 31 2.94 12.34 9.77
N ARG A 32 2.85 13.67 9.90
CA ARG A 32 3.75 14.59 9.19
C ARG A 32 5.20 14.37 9.58
N ARG A 33 5.48 14.14 10.87
CA ARG A 33 6.84 13.79 11.34
C ARG A 33 7.34 12.44 10.83
N ALA A 34 6.44 11.51 10.52
CA ALA A 34 6.77 10.19 9.97
C ALA A 34 6.85 10.17 8.42
N GLY A 35 6.65 11.29 7.75
CA GLY A 35 6.66 11.38 6.29
C GLY A 35 5.46 10.70 5.62
N ILE A 36 4.36 10.52 6.35
CA ILE A 36 3.12 9.96 5.79
C ILE A 36 2.33 11.12 5.19
N GLU A 37 2.11 11.09 3.87
CA GLU A 37 1.31 12.10 3.16
C GLU A 37 -0.06 12.29 3.82
N ASP A 38 -0.47 13.55 3.99
CA ASP A 38 -1.74 13.98 4.63
C ASP A 38 -3.02 13.43 3.95
N THR A 39 -2.86 12.74 2.82
CA THR A 39 -3.93 12.11 2.02
C THR A 39 -4.22 10.66 2.42
N VAL A 40 -3.46 10.09 3.37
CA VAL A 40 -3.71 8.72 3.85
C VAL A 40 -4.90 8.73 4.83
N ALA A 41 -6.11 8.63 4.29
CA ALA A 41 -7.32 8.40 5.07
C ALA A 41 -7.35 6.98 5.66
N PHE A 42 -8.12 6.80 6.75
CA PHE A 42 -8.40 5.48 7.28
C PHE A 42 -8.95 4.56 6.19
N GLU A 43 -8.32 3.40 6.02
CA GLU A 43 -8.70 2.42 5.01
C GLU A 43 -8.73 1.05 5.68
N THR A 44 -9.82 0.29 5.52
CA THR A 44 -9.88 -1.08 6.04
C THR A 44 -8.80 -1.93 5.41
N LYS A 45 -8.29 -2.95 6.13
CA LYS A 45 -7.26 -3.86 5.59
C LYS A 45 -7.64 -4.45 4.22
N VAL A 46 -8.93 -4.77 4.03
CA VAL A 46 -9.45 -5.32 2.76
C VAL A 46 -9.44 -4.28 1.65
N ALA A 47 -9.91 -3.05 1.92
CA ALA A 47 -9.84 -1.97 0.94
C ALA A 47 -8.38 -1.69 0.54
N MET A 48 -7.48 -1.64 1.53
CA MET A 48 -6.06 -1.42 1.33
C MET A 48 -5.42 -2.50 0.44
N ALA A 49 -5.72 -3.77 0.69
CA ALA A 49 -5.26 -4.87 -0.16
C ALA A 49 -5.75 -4.73 -1.62
N LYS A 50 -7.03 -4.40 -1.81
CA LYS A 50 -7.59 -4.19 -3.15
C LYS A 50 -6.89 -3.04 -3.89
N THR A 51 -6.60 -1.95 -3.19
CA THR A 51 -5.86 -0.81 -3.75
C THR A 51 -4.43 -1.21 -4.16
N MET A 52 -3.70 -1.92 -3.29
CA MET A 52 -2.34 -2.41 -3.58
C MET A 52 -2.31 -3.32 -4.82
N VAL A 53 -3.27 -4.26 -4.94
CA VAL A 53 -3.37 -5.15 -6.10
C VAL A 53 -3.68 -4.38 -7.39
N ARG A 54 -4.62 -3.43 -7.35
CA ARG A 54 -4.95 -2.61 -8.53
C ARG A 54 -3.75 -1.79 -9.03
N ARG A 55 -3.00 -1.16 -8.11
CA ARG A 55 -1.78 -0.43 -8.43
C ARG A 55 -0.73 -1.32 -9.08
N ALA A 56 -0.46 -2.49 -8.48
CA ALA A 56 0.49 -3.45 -9.04
C ALA A 56 0.13 -3.90 -10.47
N ILE A 57 -1.18 -4.08 -10.76
CA ILE A 57 -1.65 -4.43 -12.10
C ILE A 57 -1.49 -3.24 -13.07
N ALA A 58 -1.79 -2.02 -12.63
CA ALA A 58 -1.64 -0.82 -13.45
C ALA A 58 -0.16 -0.53 -13.80
N ASP A 59 0.74 -0.65 -12.82
CA ASP A 59 2.19 -0.48 -13.01
C ASP A 59 2.79 -1.54 -13.94
N LYS A 60 2.25 -2.77 -13.92
CA LYS A 60 2.65 -3.80 -14.90
C LYS A 60 2.25 -3.41 -16.32
N LYS A 61 1.08 -2.78 -16.51
CA LYS A 61 0.64 -2.34 -17.84
C LYS A 61 1.51 -1.22 -18.39
N SER A 62 1.98 -0.29 -17.56
CA SER A 62 2.86 0.80 -18.01
C SER A 62 4.28 0.33 -18.35
N ARG A 63 4.80 -0.73 -17.71
CA ARG A 63 6.12 -1.31 -18.01
C ARG A 63 6.19 -2.23 -19.22
N SER A 64 5.07 -2.73 -19.74
CA SER A 64 5.02 -3.65 -20.88
C SER A 64 4.73 -2.96 -22.23
N GLY A 65 4.61 -1.62 -22.24
CA GLY A 65 4.27 -0.81 -23.41
C GLY A 65 5.39 0.12 -23.89
N GLY A 66 6.65 -0.19 -23.59
CA GLY A 66 7.84 0.55 -24.06
C GLY A 66 8.76 -0.34 -24.86
#